data_AF-A0A090NXC0-F1
#
_entry.id   AF-A0A090NXC0-F1
#
_cell.length_a   1.000
_cell.length_b   1.000
_cell.length_c   1.000
_cell.angle_alpha   90.00
_cell.angle_beta   90.00
_cell.angle_gamma   90.00
#
_symmetry.space_group_name_H-M   'P 1'
#
loop_
_entity.id
_entity.type
_entity.pdbx_description
1 polymer ?
#
loop_
_entity_poly.entity_id
_entity_poly.type
_entity_poly.pdbx_seq_one_letter_code
_entity_poly.pdbx_strand_id
1 'polypeptide(L)'
;MCLQYNYNKAHIVTVFIRTSGQKVLVIAPARTSRFWRYPVHCILSIIFMLKDILMYQDLIRNELNEAAETLANFLKDDANIHAIQRAAVLLADSFKAGGKVLSCGNGGSHCDAMHFAEELTGRYRENRPGYPAIAISDVSHISCVGNDFGFNDIFSRYVEAVGREGDVLLGISTSGNSANVIKAIAAAREKGMKVITLTGKDGGKMADTADIEIRVPHFGYADRIQEIHIKVIHILIQLIEKEMVK
;
A
#
# COMPACT_ATOMS: atom_id res chain seq x y z
N MET A 1 4.39 5.33 41.63
CA MET A 1 5.84 5.69 41.63
C MET A 1 6.35 5.45 43.04
N CYS A 2 7.21 4.44 43.26
CA CYS A 2 7.79 4.17 44.58
C CYS A 2 9.31 4.35 44.45
N LEU A 3 9.85 5.42 45.02
CA LEU A 3 11.29 5.71 45.02
C LEU A 3 11.89 5.05 46.26
N GLN A 4 12.66 3.98 46.07
CA GLN A 4 13.50 3.40 47.13
C GLN A 4 14.93 3.93 46.96
N TYR A 5 15.40 4.69 47.94
CA TYR A 5 16.78 5.15 48.00
C TYR A 5 17.59 4.18 48.87
N ASN A 6 18.65 3.61 48.32
CA ASN A 6 19.62 2.82 49.08
C ASN A 6 20.95 3.56 49.08
N TYR A 7 21.27 4.24 50.18
CA TYR A 7 22.55 4.93 50.35
C TYR A 7 23.60 3.92 50.82
N ASN A 8 24.54 3.57 49.96
CA ASN A 8 25.75 2.86 50.37
C ASN A 8 26.98 3.76 50.18
N LYS A 9 28.04 3.56 50.98
CA LYS A 9 29.21 4.45 51.13
C LYS A 9 30.04 4.71 49.86
N ALA A 10 29.66 4.15 48.71
CA ALA A 10 30.18 4.56 47.41
C ALA A 10 29.22 5.59 46.81
N HIS A 11 29.77 6.74 46.46
CA HIS A 11 29.12 7.90 45.90
C HIS A 11 28.31 7.60 44.61
N ILE A 12 27.18 6.90 44.71
CA ILE A 12 26.33 6.48 43.59
C ILE A 12 24.87 6.51 44.04
N VAL A 13 24.01 7.22 43.30
CA VAL A 13 22.55 7.11 43.43
C VAL A 13 22.06 6.17 42.34
N THR A 14 21.40 5.10 42.77
CA THR A 14 20.74 4.15 41.86
C THR A 14 19.26 4.46 41.83
N VAL A 15 18.73 4.82 40.66
CA VAL A 15 17.29 5.05 40.46
C VAL A 15 16.72 3.90 39.63
N PHE A 16 15.74 3.19 40.19
CA PHE A 16 14.98 2.16 39.50
C PHE A 16 13.70 2.77 38.93
N ILE A 17 13.60 2.78 37.61
CA ILE A 17 12.40 3.26 36.92
C ILE A 17 11.65 2.04 36.40
N ARG A 18 10.40 1.90 36.85
CA ARG A 18 9.50 0.84 36.42
C ARG A 18 8.51 1.45 35.43
N THR A 19 8.82 1.33 34.14
CA THR A 19 7.82 1.50 33.07
C THR A 19 7.27 0.13 32.70
N SER A 20 6.11 0.09 32.04
CA SER A 20 5.32 -1.09 31.70
C SER A 20 6.11 -2.18 30.95
N GLY A 21 6.87 -2.99 31.68
CA GLY A 21 7.53 -4.21 31.20
C GLY A 21 9.05 -4.30 31.42
N GLN A 22 9.77 -3.21 31.70
CA GLN A 22 11.23 -3.25 31.87
C GLN A 22 11.73 -2.45 33.09
N LYS A 23 12.82 -2.93 33.69
CA LYS A 23 13.55 -2.25 34.78
C LYS A 23 14.79 -1.60 34.17
N VAL A 24 14.87 -0.27 34.19
CA VAL A 24 16.07 0.47 33.79
C VAL A 24 16.83 0.89 35.04
N LEU A 25 18.12 0.54 35.08
CA LEU A 25 19.06 0.90 36.15
C LEU A 25 19.81 2.17 35.77
N VAL A 26 19.54 3.29 36.43
CA VAL A 26 20.32 4.52 36.23
C VAL A 26 21.31 4.67 37.37
N ILE A 27 22.61 4.70 37.04
CA ILE A 27 23.73 4.87 37.97
C ILE A 27 24.27 6.30 37.79
N ALA A 28 24.13 7.16 38.79
CA ALA A 28 24.69 8.51 38.77
C ALA A 28 25.67 8.73 39.93
N PRO A 29 26.83 9.41 39.73
CA PRO A 29 27.79 9.67 40.78
C PRO A 29 27.24 10.66 41.82
N ALA A 30 27.52 10.42 43.10
CA ALA A 30 27.07 11.25 44.21
C ALA A 30 28.18 12.21 44.67
N ARG A 31 27.92 13.52 44.62
CA ARG A 31 28.69 14.62 45.28
C ARG A 31 30.05 14.98 44.68
N THR A 32 30.54 16.22 44.77
CA THR A 32 30.40 17.24 45.85
C THR A 32 30.38 18.68 45.32
N SER A 33 29.25 19.40 45.38
CA SER A 33 29.18 20.86 45.61
C SER A 33 27.73 21.36 45.59
N ARG A 34 27.53 22.57 46.11
CA ARG A 34 26.30 23.18 46.64
C ARG A 34 25.22 23.56 45.62
N PHE A 35 25.16 22.97 44.43
CA PHE A 35 24.20 23.33 43.38
C PHE A 35 23.23 22.18 43.04
N TRP A 36 22.09 22.19 43.73
CA TRP A 36 20.99 21.22 43.63
C TRP A 36 20.09 21.46 42.40
N ARG A 37 20.60 21.27 41.16
CA ARG A 37 19.73 21.24 39.95
C ARG A 37 20.05 20.17 38.90
N TYR A 38 21.22 19.55 38.87
CA TYR A 38 21.63 18.72 37.72
C TYR A 38 21.17 17.24 37.67
N PRO A 39 21.04 16.46 38.77
CA PRO A 39 20.76 15.02 38.66
C PRO A 39 19.34 14.72 38.18
N VAL A 40 18.37 15.52 38.63
CA VAL A 40 16.95 15.36 38.25
C VAL A 40 16.74 15.70 36.78
N HIS A 41 17.44 16.73 36.26
CA HIS A 41 17.39 17.05 34.83
C HIS A 41 18.01 15.95 33.97
N CYS A 42 19.17 15.37 34.34
CA CYS A 42 19.75 14.26 33.57
C CYS A 42 18.86 13.01 33.57
N ILE A 43 18.24 12.66 34.70
CA ILE A 43 17.32 11.51 34.79
C ILE A 43 16.04 11.78 33.99
N LEU A 44 15.45 12.97 34.07
CA LEU A 44 14.29 13.35 33.26
C LEU A 44 14.61 13.32 31.76
N SER A 45 15.79 13.80 31.35
CA SER A 45 16.22 13.76 29.96
C SER A 45 16.41 12.33 29.44
N ILE A 46 16.97 11.42 30.24
CA ILE A 46 17.13 10.00 29.87
C ILE A 46 15.76 9.30 29.78
N ILE A 47 14.83 9.59 30.70
CA ILE A 47 13.46 9.05 30.64
C ILE A 47 12.72 9.55 29.40
N PHE A 48 12.86 10.84 29.05
CA PHE A 48 12.25 11.41 27.86
C PHE A 48 12.81 10.74 26.60
N MET A 49 14.14 10.63 26.50
CA MET A 49 14.81 9.97 25.38
C MET A 49 14.42 8.49 25.24
N LEU A 50 14.32 7.75 26.36
CA LEU A 50 13.87 6.35 26.34
C LEU A 50 12.38 6.20 26.03
N LYS A 51 11.53 7.14 26.48
CA LYS A 51 10.12 7.18 26.05
C LYS A 51 10.03 7.43 24.54
N ASP A 52 10.81 8.35 24.00
CA ASP A 52 10.81 8.69 22.57
C ASP A 52 11.35 7.52 21.72
N ILE A 53 12.38 6.81 22.19
CA ILE A 53 12.92 5.62 21.52
C ILE A 53 11.93 4.44 21.57
N LEU A 54 11.27 4.21 22.72
CA LEU A 54 10.23 3.16 22.84
C LEU A 54 8.97 3.53 22.04
N MET A 55 8.63 4.82 21.94
CA MET A 55 7.45 5.33 21.24
C MET A 55 7.43 4.95 19.76
N TYR A 56 8.57 5.07 19.06
CA TYR A 56 8.61 4.68 17.65
C TYR A 56 8.64 3.17 17.42
N GLN A 57 9.22 2.39 18.35
CA GLN A 57 9.17 0.93 18.24
C GLN A 57 7.73 0.40 18.34
N ASP A 58 6.93 0.99 19.22
CA ASP A 58 5.52 0.61 19.37
C ASP A 58 4.69 1.02 18.15
N LEU A 59 4.95 2.21 17.58
CA LEU A 59 4.36 2.61 16.30
C LEU A 59 4.71 1.62 15.19
N ILE A 60 5.98 1.28 15.01
CA ILE A 60 6.43 0.31 14.00
C ILE A 60 5.72 -1.04 14.17
N ARG A 61 5.65 -1.55 15.41
CA ARG A 61 4.91 -2.79 15.69
C ARG A 61 3.43 -2.66 15.36
N ASN A 62 2.82 -1.52 15.67
CA ASN A 62 1.41 -1.28 15.39
C ASN A 62 1.12 -1.29 13.89
N GLU A 63 1.89 -0.57 13.08
CA GLU A 63 1.70 -0.55 11.61
C GLU A 63 1.87 -1.95 10.99
N LEU A 64 2.88 -2.71 11.45
CA LEU A 64 3.11 -4.08 10.98
C LEU A 64 2.00 -5.04 11.42
N ASN A 65 1.48 -4.89 12.64
CA ASN A 65 0.34 -5.69 13.11
C ASN A 65 -0.93 -5.35 12.32
N GLU A 66 -1.20 -4.07 12.04
CA GLU A 66 -2.33 -3.66 11.22
C GLU A 66 -2.23 -4.22 9.78
N ALA A 67 -1.03 -4.24 9.21
CA ALA A 67 -0.78 -4.87 7.91
C ALA A 67 -1.04 -6.39 7.95
N ALA A 68 -0.60 -7.07 9.02
CA ALA A 68 -0.86 -8.49 9.22
C ALA A 68 -2.36 -8.80 9.37
N GLU A 69 -3.08 -8.00 10.17
CA GLU A 69 -4.53 -8.12 10.33
C GLU A 69 -5.28 -7.85 9.03
N THR A 70 -4.87 -6.83 8.27
CA THR A 70 -5.46 -6.51 6.97
C THR A 70 -5.29 -7.66 5.98
N LEU A 71 -4.10 -8.26 5.92
CA LEU A 71 -3.84 -9.43 5.10
C LEU A 71 -4.68 -10.63 5.53
N ALA A 72 -4.76 -10.91 6.83
CA ALA A 72 -5.58 -12.00 7.36
C ALA A 72 -7.07 -11.82 7.02
N ASN A 73 -7.57 -10.58 7.13
CA ASN A 73 -8.95 -10.24 6.80
C ASN A 73 -9.25 -10.31 5.29
N PHE A 74 -8.29 -9.98 4.44
CA PHE A 74 -8.43 -10.13 2.99
C PHE A 74 -8.41 -11.61 2.57
N LEU A 75 -7.48 -12.38 3.15
CA LEU A 75 -7.27 -13.81 2.85
C LEU A 75 -8.46 -14.70 3.27
N LYS A 76 -9.11 -14.39 4.39
CA LYS A 76 -10.22 -15.22 4.93
C LYS A 76 -11.50 -15.16 4.10
N ASP A 77 -11.61 -14.23 3.16
CA ASP A 77 -12.80 -14.03 2.34
C ASP A 77 -12.60 -14.70 0.97
N ASP A 78 -13.26 -15.84 0.78
CA ASP A 78 -13.21 -16.62 -0.46
C ASP A 78 -13.65 -15.81 -1.69
N ALA A 79 -14.50 -14.80 -1.52
CA ALA A 79 -14.91 -13.94 -2.63
C ALA A 79 -13.72 -13.17 -3.22
N ASN A 80 -12.78 -12.73 -2.37
CA ASN A 80 -11.55 -12.07 -2.81
C ASN A 80 -10.63 -13.04 -3.56
N ILE A 81 -10.48 -14.26 -3.07
CA ILE A 81 -9.67 -15.30 -3.74
C ILE A 81 -10.24 -15.62 -5.12
N HIS A 82 -11.57 -15.78 -5.21
CA HIS A 82 -12.24 -15.99 -6.49
C HIS A 82 -12.11 -14.78 -7.41
N ALA A 83 -12.18 -13.55 -6.90
CA ALA A 83 -12.03 -12.35 -7.72
C ALA A 83 -10.62 -12.25 -8.33
N ILE A 84 -9.57 -12.55 -7.55
CA ILE A 84 -8.18 -12.60 -8.06
C ILE A 84 -8.05 -13.64 -9.17
N GLN A 85 -8.60 -14.85 -8.98
CA GLN A 85 -8.55 -15.88 -10.00
C GLN A 85 -9.26 -15.44 -11.29
N ARG A 86 -10.50 -14.93 -11.18
CA ARG A 86 -11.26 -14.47 -12.35
C ARG A 86 -10.54 -13.34 -13.08
N ALA A 87 -9.93 -12.40 -12.35
CA ALA A 87 -9.18 -11.30 -12.92
C ALA A 87 -7.97 -11.79 -13.73
N ALA A 88 -7.20 -12.74 -13.19
CA ALA A 88 -6.06 -13.32 -13.90
C ALA A 88 -6.47 -14.09 -15.16
N VAL A 89 -7.54 -14.89 -15.08
CA VAL A 89 -8.08 -15.63 -16.24
C VAL A 89 -8.55 -14.65 -17.32
N LEU A 90 -9.32 -13.63 -16.95
CA LEU A 90 -9.79 -12.60 -17.88
C LEU A 90 -8.64 -11.88 -18.60
N LEU A 91 -7.58 -11.53 -17.86
CA LEU A 91 -6.38 -10.90 -18.43
C LEU A 91 -5.67 -11.84 -19.41
N ALA A 92 -5.48 -13.10 -19.04
CA ALA A 92 -4.87 -14.10 -19.91
C ALA A 92 -5.71 -14.35 -21.17
N ASP A 93 -7.03 -14.45 -21.05
CA ASP A 93 -7.93 -14.61 -22.20
C ASP A 93 -7.85 -13.41 -23.15
N SER A 94 -7.78 -12.19 -22.62
CA SER A 94 -7.56 -10.98 -23.43
C SER A 94 -6.24 -11.07 -24.20
N PHE A 95 -5.14 -11.46 -23.55
CA PHE A 95 -3.85 -11.61 -24.22
C PHE A 95 -3.86 -12.71 -25.30
N LYS A 96 -4.49 -13.86 -25.02
CA LYS A 96 -4.63 -14.95 -26.00
C LYS A 96 -5.46 -14.53 -27.21
N ALA A 97 -6.43 -13.64 -27.01
CA ALA A 97 -7.24 -13.04 -28.08
C ALA A 97 -6.54 -11.88 -28.80
N GLY A 98 -5.30 -11.53 -28.44
CA GLY A 98 -4.53 -10.44 -29.04
C GLY A 98 -4.82 -9.05 -28.49
N GLY A 99 -5.56 -8.97 -27.38
CA GLY A 99 -5.80 -7.74 -26.62
C GLY A 99 -4.62 -7.34 -25.73
N LYS A 100 -4.74 -6.18 -25.10
CA LYS A 100 -3.78 -5.66 -24.11
C LYS A 100 -4.49 -5.19 -22.84
N VAL A 101 -3.71 -5.04 -21.78
CA VAL A 101 -4.17 -4.38 -20.55
C VAL A 101 -3.64 -2.95 -20.47
N LEU A 102 -4.53 -2.00 -20.18
CA LEU A 102 -4.18 -0.65 -19.76
C LEU A 102 -4.35 -0.57 -18.23
N SER A 103 -3.37 -0.03 -17.51
CA SER A 103 -3.45 0.14 -16.05
C SER A 103 -3.31 1.60 -15.63
N CYS A 104 -4.06 2.01 -14.62
CA CYS A 104 -4.01 3.37 -14.09
C CYS A 104 -4.34 3.45 -12.60
N GLY A 105 -3.82 4.50 -11.95
CA GLY A 105 -3.98 4.76 -10.53
C GLY A 105 -3.24 6.05 -10.14
N ASN A 106 -3.53 6.58 -8.95
CA ASN A 106 -2.96 7.83 -8.45
C ASN A 106 -1.99 7.58 -7.29
N GLY A 107 -0.91 8.38 -7.19
CA GLY A 107 0.04 8.30 -6.08
C GLY A 107 0.71 6.92 -6.00
N GLY A 108 0.66 6.25 -4.84
CA GLY A 108 1.21 4.89 -4.68
C GLY A 108 0.57 3.87 -5.65
N SER A 109 -0.72 4.02 -5.95
CA SER A 109 -1.40 3.19 -6.95
C SER A 109 -0.92 3.43 -8.39
N HIS A 110 -0.25 4.55 -8.66
CA HIS A 110 0.44 4.77 -9.94
C HIS A 110 1.68 3.88 -10.06
N CYS A 111 2.44 3.73 -8.96
CA CYS A 111 3.56 2.79 -8.90
C CYS A 111 3.07 1.36 -9.09
N ASP A 112 1.95 0.99 -8.45
CA ASP A 112 1.34 -0.34 -8.62
C ASP A 112 0.94 -0.60 -10.08
N ALA A 113 0.34 0.38 -10.76
CA ALA A 113 -0.02 0.27 -12.18
C ALA A 113 1.23 0.09 -13.08
N MET A 114 2.27 0.89 -12.86
CA MET A 114 3.54 0.75 -13.58
C MET A 114 4.21 -0.60 -13.32
N HIS A 115 4.29 -1.01 -12.05
CA HIS A 115 4.88 -2.29 -11.65
C HIS A 115 4.17 -3.47 -12.33
N PHE A 116 2.83 -3.44 -12.34
CA PHE A 116 2.04 -4.45 -13.04
C PHE A 116 2.35 -4.50 -14.55
N ALA A 117 2.42 -3.35 -15.22
CA ALA A 117 2.71 -3.31 -16.66
C ALA A 117 4.15 -3.71 -16.99
N GLU A 118 5.11 -3.30 -16.18
CA GLU A 118 6.54 -3.64 -16.34
C GLU A 118 6.78 -5.15 -16.21
N GLU A 119 6.23 -5.78 -15.18
CA GLU A 119 6.40 -7.22 -14.94
C GLU A 119 5.79 -8.10 -16.04
N LEU A 120 4.72 -7.62 -16.67
CA LEU A 120 4.09 -8.30 -17.79
C LEU A 120 4.90 -8.14 -19.09
N THR A 121 5.38 -6.94 -19.38
CA THR A 121 6.09 -6.63 -20.63
C THR A 121 7.55 -7.08 -20.63
N GLY A 122 8.21 -7.04 -19.47
CA GLY A 122 9.58 -7.47 -19.26
C GLY A 122 9.66 -8.95 -18.93
N ARG A 123 9.88 -9.25 -17.65
CA ARG A 123 10.01 -10.61 -17.12
C ARG A 123 9.71 -10.60 -15.64
N TYR A 124 8.87 -11.54 -15.20
CA TYR A 124 8.55 -11.70 -13.79
C TYR A 124 9.42 -12.76 -13.08
N ARG A 125 9.24 -14.08 -13.33
CA ARG A 125 10.13 -15.12 -12.77
C ARG A 125 10.87 -15.91 -13.84
N GLU A 126 10.13 -16.59 -14.69
CA GLU A 126 10.69 -17.43 -15.76
C GLU A 126 10.88 -16.64 -17.05
N ASN A 127 11.84 -17.07 -17.88
CA ASN A 127 12.03 -16.50 -19.21
C ASN A 127 10.86 -16.86 -20.12
N ARG A 128 10.21 -15.86 -20.70
CA ARG A 128 9.10 -15.98 -21.65
C ARG A 128 9.03 -14.75 -22.56
N PRO A 129 8.24 -14.78 -23.65
CA PRO A 129 7.88 -13.57 -24.37
C PRO A 129 7.13 -12.59 -23.45
N GLY A 130 7.29 -11.28 -23.69
CA GLY A 130 6.54 -10.25 -22.98
C GLY A 130 5.05 -10.26 -23.33
N TYR A 131 4.21 -9.85 -22.37
CA TYR A 131 2.77 -9.70 -22.55
C TYR A 131 2.35 -8.24 -22.78
N PRO A 132 1.32 -7.96 -23.59
CA PRO A 132 0.92 -6.59 -23.91
C PRO A 132 0.28 -5.87 -22.70
N ALA A 133 1.03 -5.00 -22.05
CA ALA A 133 0.55 -4.16 -20.95
C ALA A 133 1.11 -2.73 -21.05
N ILE A 134 0.28 -1.73 -20.73
CA ILE A 134 0.67 -0.32 -20.71
C ILE A 134 0.14 0.32 -19.43
N ALA A 135 1.00 0.96 -18.66
CA ALA A 135 0.57 1.87 -17.60
C ALA A 135 0.37 3.26 -18.19
N ILE A 136 -0.75 3.92 -17.87
CA ILE A 136 -1.02 5.28 -18.31
C ILE A 136 -0.18 6.25 -17.47
N SER A 137 1.08 6.40 -17.87
CA SER A 137 2.14 7.06 -17.09
C SER A 137 3.00 8.03 -17.88
N ASP A 138 2.67 8.30 -19.15
CA ASP A 138 3.44 9.26 -19.94
C ASP A 138 3.28 10.68 -19.38
N VAL A 139 4.40 11.26 -18.93
CA VAL A 139 4.42 12.55 -18.25
C VAL A 139 3.99 13.70 -19.16
N SER A 140 4.26 13.60 -20.46
CA SER A 140 3.85 14.63 -21.43
C SER A 140 2.35 14.58 -21.70
N HIS A 141 1.77 13.37 -21.79
CA HIS A 141 0.33 13.16 -21.89
C HIS A 141 -0.40 13.63 -20.64
N ILE A 142 0.04 13.22 -19.44
CA ILE A 142 -0.61 13.60 -18.18
C ILE A 142 -0.59 15.12 -18.00
N SER A 143 0.54 15.78 -18.32
CA SER A 143 0.63 17.24 -18.23
C SER A 143 -0.21 17.95 -19.28
N CYS A 144 -0.19 17.50 -20.55
CA CYS A 144 -1.02 18.07 -21.62
C CYS A 144 -2.51 17.93 -21.31
N VAL A 145 -3.00 16.72 -21.04
CA VAL A 145 -4.42 16.50 -20.76
C VAL A 145 -4.85 17.17 -19.45
N GLY A 146 -3.99 17.10 -18.42
CA GLY A 146 -4.23 17.77 -17.15
C GLY A 146 -4.39 19.28 -17.28
N ASN A 147 -3.59 19.90 -18.17
CA ASN A 147 -3.67 21.33 -18.46
C ASN A 147 -4.90 21.69 -19.31
N ASP A 148 -5.15 20.93 -20.38
CA ASP A 148 -6.10 21.31 -21.43
C ASP A 148 -7.55 20.89 -21.11
N PHE A 149 -7.73 19.78 -20.38
CA PHE A 149 -9.05 19.20 -20.06
C PHE A 149 -9.30 19.02 -18.57
N GLY A 150 -8.25 19.10 -17.75
CA GLY A 150 -8.30 18.90 -16.31
C GLY A 150 -7.82 17.52 -15.89
N PHE A 151 -7.34 17.43 -14.64
CA PHE A 151 -6.72 16.21 -14.11
C PHE A 151 -7.65 14.99 -14.07
N ASN A 152 -8.97 15.22 -14.09
CA ASN A 152 -9.95 14.14 -14.12
C ASN A 152 -9.95 13.36 -15.46
N ASP A 153 -9.44 13.93 -16.55
CA ASP A 153 -9.53 13.34 -17.88
C ASP A 153 -8.24 12.64 -18.33
N ILE A 154 -7.18 12.65 -17.50
CA ILE A 154 -5.85 12.14 -17.87
C ILE A 154 -5.86 10.66 -18.28
N PHE A 155 -6.70 9.85 -17.64
CA PHE A 155 -6.78 8.42 -17.92
C PHE A 155 -7.82 8.11 -19.01
N SER A 156 -9.01 8.73 -18.94
CA SER A 156 -10.06 8.50 -19.94
C SER A 156 -9.60 8.90 -21.34
N ARG A 157 -8.92 10.05 -21.51
CA ARG A 157 -8.39 10.46 -22.82
C ARG A 157 -7.41 9.47 -23.42
N TYR A 158 -6.58 8.84 -22.58
CA TYR A 158 -5.65 7.81 -23.06
C TYR A 158 -6.41 6.56 -23.51
N VAL A 159 -7.38 6.12 -22.70
CA VAL A 159 -8.26 4.98 -23.03
C VAL A 159 -9.05 5.23 -24.32
N GLU A 160 -9.62 6.42 -24.50
CA GLU A 160 -10.32 6.83 -25.72
C GLU A 160 -9.42 6.74 -26.97
N ALA A 161 -8.14 7.07 -26.83
CA ALA A 161 -7.19 7.10 -27.93
C ALA A 161 -6.70 5.70 -28.33
N VAL A 162 -6.40 4.82 -27.37
CA VAL A 162 -5.70 3.56 -27.63
C VAL A 162 -6.45 2.29 -27.25
N GLY A 163 -7.54 2.40 -26.48
CA GLY A 163 -8.38 1.29 -26.07
C GLY A 163 -9.14 0.68 -27.25
N ARG A 164 -9.21 -0.65 -27.27
CA ARG A 164 -9.91 -1.44 -28.30
C ARG A 164 -10.85 -2.43 -27.65
N GLU A 165 -11.87 -2.85 -28.39
CA GLU A 165 -12.72 -3.96 -27.96
C GLU A 165 -11.87 -5.20 -27.67
N GLY A 166 -12.15 -5.88 -26.56
CA GLY A 166 -11.36 -7.03 -26.09
C GLY A 166 -10.14 -6.69 -25.23
N ASP A 167 -9.72 -5.42 -25.16
CA ASP A 167 -8.72 -4.98 -24.17
C ASP A 167 -9.32 -4.96 -22.75
N VAL A 168 -8.44 -4.88 -21.75
CA VAL A 168 -8.80 -4.78 -20.33
C VAL A 168 -8.27 -3.48 -19.74
N LEU A 169 -9.09 -2.81 -18.91
CA LEU A 169 -8.63 -1.74 -18.02
C LEU A 169 -8.45 -2.32 -16.61
N LEU A 170 -7.27 -2.09 -16.01
CA LEU A 170 -7.01 -2.26 -14.58
C LEU A 170 -6.99 -0.89 -13.88
N GLY A 171 -8.09 -0.53 -13.22
CA GLY A 171 -8.22 0.73 -12.48
C GLY A 171 -7.96 0.57 -10.98
N ILE A 172 -7.01 1.33 -10.42
CA ILE A 172 -6.59 1.20 -9.02
C ILE A 172 -6.98 2.46 -8.24
N SER A 173 -7.79 2.30 -7.19
CA SER A 173 -8.17 3.39 -6.28
C SER A 173 -8.45 2.84 -4.89
N THR A 174 -7.58 3.11 -3.92
CA THR A 174 -7.74 2.62 -2.53
C THR A 174 -9.05 3.07 -1.89
N SER A 175 -9.58 4.25 -2.27
CA SER A 175 -10.87 4.75 -1.77
C SER A 175 -12.06 4.44 -2.67
N GLY A 176 -11.82 3.94 -3.89
CA GLY A 176 -12.86 3.76 -4.90
C GLY A 176 -13.52 5.06 -5.38
N ASN A 177 -12.92 6.22 -5.10
CA ASN A 177 -13.52 7.54 -5.34
C ASN A 177 -12.68 8.45 -6.25
N SER A 178 -11.60 7.93 -6.84
CA SER A 178 -10.75 8.69 -7.76
C SER A 178 -11.51 9.04 -9.05
N ALA A 179 -11.86 10.30 -9.23
CA ALA A 179 -12.67 10.77 -10.36
C ALA A 179 -12.04 10.46 -11.73
N ASN A 180 -10.71 10.53 -11.85
CA ASN A 180 -10.03 10.15 -13.09
C ASN A 180 -10.08 8.65 -13.40
N VAL A 181 -10.02 7.79 -12.38
CA VAL A 181 -10.18 6.34 -12.56
C VAL A 181 -11.63 6.00 -12.92
N ILE A 182 -12.61 6.66 -12.30
CA ILE A 182 -14.03 6.51 -12.64
C ILE A 182 -14.30 6.89 -14.09
N LYS A 183 -13.73 8.02 -14.56
CA LYS A 183 -13.83 8.41 -15.98
C LYS A 183 -13.14 7.40 -16.91
N ALA A 184 -12.00 6.84 -16.51
CA ALA A 184 -11.32 5.79 -17.29
C ALA A 184 -12.20 4.54 -17.45
N ILE A 185 -12.91 4.14 -16.39
CA ILE A 185 -13.86 3.02 -16.44
C ILE A 185 -14.99 3.29 -17.44
N ALA A 186 -15.56 4.49 -17.41
CA ALA A 186 -16.60 4.87 -18.37
C ALA A 186 -16.09 4.81 -19.83
N ALA A 187 -14.90 5.38 -20.10
CA ALA A 187 -14.27 5.34 -21.42
C ALA A 187 -13.94 3.91 -21.87
N ALA A 188 -13.48 3.05 -20.96
CA ALA A 188 -13.19 1.64 -21.25
C ALA A 188 -14.46 0.89 -21.67
N ARG A 189 -15.58 1.10 -20.96
CA ARG A 189 -16.87 0.49 -21.32
C ARG A 189 -17.37 0.98 -22.68
N GLU A 190 -17.22 2.26 -23.00
CA GLU A 190 -17.56 2.80 -24.31
C GLU A 190 -16.73 2.16 -25.45
N LYS A 191 -15.48 1.78 -25.17
CA LYS A 191 -14.60 1.06 -26.10
C LYS A 191 -14.84 -0.46 -26.18
N GLY A 192 -15.83 -1.00 -25.46
CA GLY A 192 -16.05 -2.44 -25.39
C GLY A 192 -14.94 -3.20 -24.64
N MET A 193 -14.17 -2.50 -23.80
CA MET A 193 -13.16 -3.11 -22.94
C MET A 193 -13.81 -3.75 -21.72
N LYS A 194 -13.11 -4.73 -21.12
CA LYS A 194 -13.44 -5.24 -19.79
C LYS A 194 -12.76 -4.42 -18.71
N VAL A 195 -13.35 -4.37 -17.53
CA VAL A 195 -12.87 -3.55 -16.41
C VAL A 195 -12.61 -4.41 -15.19
N ILE A 196 -11.37 -4.36 -14.71
CA ILE A 196 -10.93 -4.89 -13.42
C ILE A 196 -10.59 -3.70 -12.52
N THR A 197 -11.00 -3.75 -11.26
CA THR A 197 -10.62 -2.72 -10.28
C THR A 197 -9.97 -3.30 -9.04
N LEU A 198 -8.96 -2.58 -8.53
CA LEU A 198 -8.40 -2.80 -7.20
C LEU A 198 -8.85 -1.65 -6.31
N THR A 199 -9.67 -1.97 -5.30
CA THR A 199 -10.29 -0.99 -4.40
C THR A 199 -10.06 -1.35 -2.95
N GLY A 200 -10.52 -0.49 -2.04
CA GLY A 200 -10.66 -0.83 -0.63
C GLY A 200 -11.90 -0.16 -0.04
N LYS A 201 -12.04 -0.21 1.29
CA LYS A 201 -13.22 0.29 2.00
C LYS A 201 -14.49 -0.41 1.52
N ASP A 202 -15.49 0.38 1.12
CA ASP A 202 -16.75 -0.04 0.54
C ASP A 202 -16.74 -0.04 -1.00
N GLY A 203 -15.59 0.19 -1.63
CA GLY A 203 -15.46 0.32 -3.09
C GLY A 203 -15.85 1.70 -3.63
N GLY A 204 -16.38 2.60 -2.79
CA GLY A 204 -16.75 3.96 -3.15
C GLY A 204 -17.67 4.05 -4.38
N LYS A 205 -17.49 5.10 -5.17
CA LYS A 205 -18.22 5.31 -6.44
C LYS A 205 -17.83 4.33 -7.56
N MET A 206 -16.74 3.57 -7.38
CA MET A 206 -16.31 2.53 -8.32
C MET A 206 -16.97 1.17 -8.05
N ALA A 207 -17.61 0.98 -6.89
CA ALA A 207 -18.39 -0.21 -6.60
C ALA A 207 -19.41 -0.47 -7.72
N ASP A 208 -19.52 -1.72 -8.14
CA ASP A 208 -20.44 -2.20 -9.19
C ASP A 208 -20.19 -1.63 -10.60
N THR A 209 -19.13 -0.83 -10.79
CA THR A 209 -18.75 -0.29 -12.11
C THR A 209 -17.77 -1.19 -12.86
N ALA A 210 -17.17 -2.17 -12.19
CA ALA A 210 -16.20 -3.12 -12.76
C ALA A 210 -16.86 -4.46 -13.13
N ASP A 211 -16.31 -5.17 -14.11
CA ASP A 211 -16.70 -6.56 -14.37
C ASP A 211 -16.14 -7.49 -13.28
N ILE A 212 -14.95 -7.14 -12.73
CA ILE A 212 -14.34 -7.82 -11.59
C ILE A 212 -13.74 -6.78 -10.65
N GLU A 213 -14.22 -6.74 -9.42
CA GLU A 213 -13.64 -5.92 -8.35
C GLU A 213 -12.89 -6.80 -7.34
N ILE A 214 -11.68 -6.39 -6.97
CA ILE A 214 -10.92 -6.95 -5.85
C ILE A 214 -10.82 -5.87 -4.78
N ARG A 215 -11.61 -6.03 -3.72
CA ARG A 215 -11.81 -5.01 -2.68
C ARG A 215 -11.14 -5.41 -1.37
N VAL A 216 -10.20 -4.59 -0.90
CA VAL A 216 -9.53 -4.82 0.39
C VAL A 216 -10.44 -4.38 1.54
N PRO A 217 -10.77 -5.25 2.50
CA PRO A 217 -11.69 -4.94 3.60
C PRO A 217 -11.00 -4.14 4.73
N HIS A 218 -10.47 -2.97 4.39
CA HIS A 218 -9.84 -2.03 5.31
C HIS A 218 -10.45 -0.64 5.13
N PHE A 219 -10.80 0.02 6.24
CA PHE A 219 -11.54 1.29 6.25
C PHE A 219 -10.72 2.48 6.76
N GLY A 220 -9.47 2.24 7.15
CA GLY A 220 -8.56 3.27 7.66
C GLY A 220 -7.85 4.05 6.56
N TYR A 221 -6.55 4.27 6.76
CA TYR A 221 -5.67 4.95 5.80
C TYR A 221 -5.32 4.05 4.60
N ALA A 222 -4.87 4.69 3.51
CA ALA A 222 -4.71 4.05 2.21
C ALA A 222 -3.51 3.10 2.11
N ASP A 223 -2.54 3.24 2.99
CA ASP A 223 -1.31 2.45 3.04
C ASP A 223 -1.57 0.95 3.17
N ARG A 224 -2.42 0.53 4.12
CA ARG A 224 -2.80 -0.88 4.29
C ARG A 224 -3.47 -1.47 3.06
N ILE A 225 -4.31 -0.69 2.39
CA ILE A 225 -4.99 -1.11 1.15
C ILE A 225 -3.97 -1.29 0.02
N GLN A 226 -3.04 -0.33 -0.14
CA GLN A 226 -1.99 -0.40 -1.16
C GLN A 226 -1.06 -1.61 -0.94
N GLU A 227 -0.71 -1.91 0.31
CA GLU A 227 0.12 -3.08 0.66
C GLU A 227 -0.53 -4.41 0.27
N ILE A 228 -1.86 -4.49 0.20
CA ILE A 228 -2.57 -5.66 -0.32
C ILE A 228 -2.65 -5.60 -1.85
N HIS A 229 -2.90 -4.43 -2.46
CA HIS A 229 -2.94 -4.28 -3.91
C HIS A 229 -1.66 -4.77 -4.58
N ILE A 230 -0.47 -4.44 -4.05
CA ILE A 230 0.78 -4.91 -4.63
C ILE A 230 0.94 -6.44 -4.51
N LYS A 231 0.47 -7.06 -3.42
CA LYS A 231 0.46 -8.52 -3.26
C LYS A 231 -0.51 -9.17 -4.24
N VAL A 232 -1.69 -8.58 -4.45
CA VAL A 232 -2.67 -9.01 -5.45
C VAL A 232 -2.05 -8.94 -6.85
N ILE A 233 -1.37 -7.84 -7.19
CA ILE A 233 -0.66 -7.68 -8.47
C ILE A 233 0.37 -8.78 -8.69
N HIS A 234 1.20 -9.06 -7.68
CA HIS A 234 2.16 -10.17 -7.77
C HIS A 234 1.47 -11.51 -8.00
N ILE A 235 0.33 -11.78 -7.35
CA ILE A 235 -0.43 -13.02 -7.55
C ILE A 235 -1.09 -13.05 -8.95
N LEU A 236 -1.64 -11.93 -9.44
CA LEU A 236 -2.20 -11.85 -10.78
C LEU A 236 -1.16 -12.20 -11.84
N ILE A 237 0.05 -11.65 -11.74
CA ILE A 237 1.14 -11.94 -12.69
C ILE A 237 1.48 -13.44 -12.68
N GLN A 238 1.54 -14.08 -11.52
CA GLN A 238 1.78 -15.53 -11.38
C GLN A 238 0.73 -16.37 -12.07
N LEU A 239 -0.53 -16.01 -11.85
CA LEU A 239 -1.66 -16.75 -12.38
C LEU A 239 -1.73 -16.55 -13.90
N ILE A 240 -1.51 -15.33 -14.39
CA ILE A 240 -1.40 -15.05 -15.83
C ILE A 240 -0.29 -15.89 -16.46
N GLU A 241 0.91 -15.97 -15.87
CA GLU A 241 1.98 -16.84 -16.38
C GLU A 241 1.51 -18.29 -16.52
N LYS A 242 0.81 -18.81 -15.49
CA LYS A 242 0.26 -20.17 -15.52
C LYS A 242 -0.83 -20.35 -16.57
N GLU A 243 -1.69 -19.35 -16.76
CA GLU A 243 -2.74 -19.42 -17.78
C GLU A 243 -2.18 -19.33 -19.20
N MET A 244 -1.16 -18.52 -19.42
CA MET A 244 -0.60 -18.28 -20.76
C MET A 244 0.22 -19.45 -21.31
N VAL A 245 0.60 -20.42 -20.47
CA VAL A 245 1.23 -21.68 -20.90
C VAL A 245 0.24 -22.83 -21.11
N LYS A 246 -1.05 -22.61 -20.82
CA LYS A 246 -2.14 -23.55 -21.15
C LYS A 246 -2.62 -23.32 -22.58
#